data_AF-A0A0F5PKM9-F1
#
_entry.id   AF-A0A0F5PKM9-F1
#
_cell.length_a   1.000
_cell.length_b   1.000
_cell.length_c   1.000
_cell.angle_alpha   90.00
_cell.angle_beta   90.00
_cell.angle_gamma   90.00
#
_symmetry.space_group_name_H-M   'P 1'
#
loop_
_entity.id
_entity.type
_entity.pdbx_description
1 polymer ?
#
loop_
_entity_poly.entity_id
_entity_poly.type
_entity_poly.pdbx_seq_one_letter_code
_entity_poly.pdbx_strand_id
1 'polypeptide(L)'
;MAGYALAKYKFYGRDFILVAFLATLMIPLEIIMIPIFVVIRSLGMINSLWGIIIPPAATPTGVFLIRQYLLGVPDELIEAARIDGASEWRLFWTIIVPLAKPVISVLAIFSFMWRWNDFLWPLIVISDPQKYTIQLAISNFMGEYNVDWPSLLAMSVIAMIPVLIVFLIFQRQLVKGIVTTGLKE
;
A
#
# COMPACT_ATOMS: atom_id res chain seq x y z
N MET A 1 0.42 -12.35 2.67
CA MET A 1 1.15 -13.63 2.85
C MET A 1 2.66 -13.46 2.97
N ALA A 2 3.34 -12.69 2.11
CA ALA A 2 4.81 -12.52 2.18
C ALA A 2 5.34 -12.10 3.58
N GLY A 3 4.75 -11.08 4.21
CA GLY A 3 5.12 -10.68 5.57
C GLY A 3 4.87 -11.76 6.62
N TYR A 4 3.83 -12.57 6.45
CA TYR A 4 3.55 -13.74 7.31
C TYR A 4 4.60 -14.83 7.14
N ALA A 5 4.94 -15.19 5.90
CA ALA A 5 5.99 -16.16 5.60
C ALA A 5 7.35 -15.73 6.19
N LEU A 6 7.74 -14.47 5.99
CA LEU A 6 9.01 -13.93 6.49
C LEU A 6 9.05 -13.72 8.02
N ALA A 7 7.91 -13.66 8.68
CA ALA A 7 7.83 -13.55 10.14
C ALA A 7 7.80 -14.93 10.81
N LYS A 8 7.00 -15.86 10.30
CA LYS A 8 6.60 -17.08 11.01
C LYS A 8 7.28 -18.35 10.53
N TYR A 9 7.93 -18.32 9.37
CA TYR A 9 8.63 -19.49 8.84
C TYR A 9 10.13 -19.31 8.93
N LYS A 10 10.82 -20.44 9.10
CA LYS A 10 12.28 -20.55 9.00
C LYS A 10 12.57 -21.36 7.74
N PHE A 11 13.25 -20.74 6.77
CA PHE A 11 13.66 -21.39 5.53
C PHE A 11 14.96 -20.77 5.03
N TYR A 12 15.70 -21.51 4.21
CA TYR A 12 16.98 -21.06 3.67
C TYR A 12 16.80 -19.83 2.77
N GLY A 13 17.58 -18.77 3.01
CA GLY A 13 17.51 -17.51 2.25
C GLY A 13 16.49 -16.48 2.76
N ARG A 14 15.74 -16.76 3.84
CA ARG A 14 14.77 -15.83 4.42
C ARG A 14 15.35 -14.45 4.73
N ASP A 15 16.52 -14.42 5.35
CA ASP A 15 17.14 -13.16 5.81
C ASP A 15 17.70 -12.37 4.61
N PHE A 16 18.19 -13.06 3.57
CA PHE A 16 18.56 -12.42 2.31
C PHE A 16 17.35 -11.76 1.63
N ILE A 17 16.22 -12.46 1.54
CA ILE A 17 14.98 -11.91 0.97
C ILE A 17 14.52 -10.68 1.77
N LEU A 18 14.60 -10.73 3.11
CA LEU A 18 14.30 -9.58 3.95
C LEU A 18 15.21 -8.39 3.65
N VAL A 19 16.52 -8.61 3.56
CA VAL A 19 17.50 -7.56 3.22
C VAL A 19 17.22 -7.00 1.83
N ALA A 20 16.84 -7.83 0.86
CA ALA A 20 16.45 -7.37 -0.47
C ALA A 20 15.23 -6.44 -0.42
N PHE A 21 14.18 -6.80 0.33
CA PHE A 21 13.03 -5.92 0.56
C PHE A 21 13.45 -4.59 1.19
N LEU A 22 14.32 -4.63 2.21
CA LEU A 22 14.83 -3.42 2.86
C LEU A 22 15.65 -2.55 1.90
N ALA A 23 16.51 -3.15 1.08
CA ALA A 23 17.30 -2.42 0.09
C ALA A 23 16.40 -1.69 -0.92
N THR A 24 15.29 -2.30 -1.34
CA THR A 24 14.34 -1.63 -2.25
C THR A 24 13.62 -0.43 -1.62
N LEU A 25 13.50 -0.36 -0.29
CA LEU A 25 12.93 0.81 0.40
C LEU A 25 13.85 2.03 0.38
N MET A 26 15.16 1.82 0.17
CA MET A 26 16.15 2.88 0.11
C MET A 26 16.24 3.52 -1.27
N ILE A 27 15.64 2.90 -2.29
CA ILE A 27 15.68 3.38 -3.67
C ILE A 27 14.56 4.41 -3.88
N PRO A 28 14.89 5.67 -4.24
CA PRO A 28 13.89 6.66 -4.64
C PRO A 28 13.05 6.17 -5.82
N LEU A 29 11.74 6.32 -5.73
CA LEU A 29 10.81 5.74 -6.71
C LEU A 29 10.91 6.44 -8.06
N GLU A 30 11.31 7.72 -8.07
CA GLU A 30 11.54 8.54 -9.25
C GLU A 30 12.69 7.98 -10.12
N ILE A 31 13.71 7.36 -9.50
CA ILE A 31 14.85 6.77 -10.21
C ILE A 31 14.41 5.53 -10.99
N ILE A 32 13.56 4.70 -10.40
CA ILE A 32 13.06 3.47 -11.04
C ILE A 32 11.82 3.74 -11.92
N MET A 33 11.33 4.97 -11.98
CA MET A 33 10.15 5.32 -12.76
C MET A 33 10.33 5.10 -14.26
N ILE A 34 11.50 5.50 -14.81
CA ILE A 34 11.84 5.31 -16.22
C ILE A 34 11.85 3.81 -16.61
N PRO A 35 12.57 2.92 -15.90
CA PRO A 35 12.56 1.51 -16.27
C PRO A 35 11.17 0.88 -16.13
N ILE A 36 10.38 1.24 -15.11
CA ILE A 36 8.99 0.76 -14.99
C ILE A 36 8.14 1.22 -16.18
N PHE A 37 8.29 2.47 -16.62
CA PHE A 37 7.60 2.99 -17.81
C PHE A 37 7.96 2.19 -19.06
N VAL A 38 9.24 1.88 -19.27
CA VAL A 38 9.68 1.06 -20.42
C VAL A 38 9.02 -0.33 -20.38
N VAL A 39 8.93 -0.96 -19.21
CA VAL A 39 8.25 -2.26 -19.03
C VAL A 39 6.77 -2.13 -19.38
N ILE A 40 6.05 -1.16 -18.80
CA ILE A 40 4.61 -0.96 -19.04
C ILE A 40 4.32 -0.64 -20.50
N ARG A 41 5.19 0.14 -21.16
CA ARG A 41 5.14 0.38 -22.61
C ARG A 41 5.32 -0.90 -23.41
N SER A 42 6.31 -1.72 -23.08
CA SER A 42 6.54 -3.00 -23.77
C SER A 42 5.38 -3.99 -23.60
N LEU A 43 4.67 -3.90 -22.47
CA LEU A 43 3.47 -4.69 -22.19
C LEU A 43 2.19 -4.12 -22.81
N GLY A 44 2.27 -2.99 -23.53
CA GLY A 44 1.10 -2.35 -24.14
C GLY A 44 0.11 -1.76 -23.13
N MET A 45 0.56 -1.45 -21.91
CA MET A 45 -0.28 -0.97 -20.81
C MET A 45 -0.31 0.57 -20.70
N ILE A 46 0.26 1.29 -21.66
CA ILE A 46 0.19 2.75 -21.74
C ILE A 46 -1.25 3.20 -22.02
N ASN A 47 -1.64 4.33 -21.45
CA ASN A 47 -2.99 4.87 -21.54
C ASN A 47 -4.07 3.90 -21.01
N SER A 48 -3.73 3.09 -20.02
CA SER A 48 -4.63 2.12 -19.36
C SER A 48 -4.56 2.27 -17.85
N LEU A 49 -5.71 2.11 -17.18
CA LEU A 49 -5.77 2.11 -15.71
C LEU A 49 -4.94 0.97 -15.10
N TRP A 50 -4.79 -0.15 -15.81
CA TRP A 50 -3.92 -1.23 -15.38
C TRP A 50 -2.44 -0.81 -15.32
N GLY A 51 -2.01 0.07 -16.22
CA GLY A 51 -0.66 0.64 -16.23
C GLY A 51 -0.35 1.50 -15.00
N ILE A 52 -1.38 2.04 -14.34
CA ILE A 52 -1.23 2.79 -13.08
C ILE A 52 -1.54 1.97 -11.83
N ILE A 53 -2.30 0.88 -11.94
CA ILE A 53 -2.67 0.03 -10.79
C ILE A 53 -1.60 -1.04 -10.50
N ILE A 54 -1.12 -1.74 -11.54
CA ILE A 54 -0.30 -2.95 -11.36
C ILE A 54 1.09 -2.64 -10.78
N PRO A 55 1.87 -1.67 -11.32
CA PRO A 55 3.23 -1.44 -10.83
C PRO A 55 3.32 -1.14 -9.33
N PRO A 56 2.49 -0.24 -8.75
CA PRO A 56 2.54 0.03 -7.32
C PRO A 56 1.75 -0.98 -6.45
N ALA A 57 1.17 -2.04 -7.02
CA ALA A 57 0.30 -2.96 -6.28
C ALA A 57 1.05 -3.75 -5.18
N ALA A 58 2.31 -4.13 -5.45
CA ALA A 58 3.15 -4.85 -4.50
C ALA A 58 4.16 -3.89 -3.88
N THR A 59 4.05 -3.63 -2.56
CA THR A 59 4.98 -2.75 -1.86
C THR A 59 5.90 -3.50 -0.91
N PRO A 60 7.22 -3.26 -1.00
CA PRO A 60 8.17 -3.67 0.02
C PRO A 60 7.79 -3.19 1.43
N THR A 61 7.25 -1.98 1.53
CA THR A 61 6.85 -1.37 2.82
C THR A 61 5.73 -2.17 3.48
N GLY A 62 4.76 -2.65 2.70
CA GLY A 62 3.68 -3.50 3.20
C GLY A 62 4.19 -4.83 3.74
N VAL A 63 5.13 -5.46 3.03
CA VAL A 63 5.77 -6.71 3.48
C VAL A 63 6.54 -6.48 4.78
N PHE A 64 7.33 -5.42 4.85
CA PHE A 64 8.12 -5.08 6.03
C PHE A 64 7.23 -4.80 7.25
N LEU A 65 6.23 -3.93 7.13
CA LEU A 65 5.36 -3.55 8.25
C LEU A 65 4.53 -4.72 8.77
N ILE A 66 3.96 -5.54 7.89
CA ILE A 66 3.25 -6.77 8.30
C ILE A 66 4.20 -7.72 9.01
N ARG A 67 5.42 -7.90 8.50
CA ARG A 67 6.41 -8.76 9.15
C ARG A 67 6.74 -8.27 10.56
N GLN A 68 7.04 -6.98 10.72
CA GLN A 68 7.38 -6.39 12.03
C GLN A 68 6.24 -6.56 13.03
N TYR A 69 5.00 -6.36 12.60
CA TYR A 69 3.84 -6.58 13.44
C TYR A 69 3.68 -8.06 13.85
N LEU A 70 3.80 -8.97 12.88
CA LEU A 70 3.62 -10.40 13.13
C LEU A 70 4.72 -11.04 13.97
N LEU A 71 5.92 -10.43 14.08
CA LEU A 71 6.93 -10.86 15.04
C LEU A 71 6.43 -10.72 16.50
N GLY A 72 5.51 -9.79 16.77
CA GLY A 72 4.91 -9.62 18.10
C GLY A 72 3.78 -10.60 18.42
N VAL A 73 3.29 -11.37 17.44
CA VAL A 73 2.25 -12.40 17.64
C VAL A 73 2.93 -13.66 18.20
N PRO A 74 2.43 -14.31 19.26
CA PRO A 74 3.02 -15.57 19.75
C PRO A 74 2.96 -16.70 18.72
N ASP A 75 4.03 -17.50 18.60
CA ASP A 75 4.08 -18.65 17.68
C ASP A 75 3.17 -19.81 18.15
N GLU A 76 2.91 -19.90 19.45
CA GLU A 76 2.03 -20.89 20.09
C GLU A 76 0.62 -20.92 19.47
N LEU A 77 0.09 -19.77 19.04
CA LEU A 77 -1.22 -19.68 18.38
C LEU A 77 -1.24 -20.42 17.03
N ILE A 78 -0.10 -20.42 16.33
CA ILE A 78 0.06 -21.09 15.04
C ILE A 78 0.26 -22.60 15.27
N GLU A 79 1.06 -22.96 16.26
CA GLU A 79 1.31 -24.35 16.63
C GLU A 79 0.05 -25.06 17.12
N ALA A 80 -0.74 -24.41 17.99
CA ALA A 80 -2.03 -24.94 18.45
C ALA A 80 -2.99 -25.19 17.28
N ALA A 81 -3.11 -24.23 16.36
CA ALA A 81 -3.97 -24.39 15.19
C ALA A 81 -3.52 -25.53 14.26
N ARG A 82 -2.21 -25.79 14.16
CA ARG A 82 -1.67 -26.94 13.40
C ARG A 82 -1.97 -28.26 14.08
N ILE A 83 -1.90 -28.31 15.42
CA ILE A 83 -2.30 -29.49 16.20
C ILE A 83 -3.80 -29.78 16.00
N ASP A 84 -4.63 -28.74 15.91
CA ASP A 84 -6.06 -28.85 15.58
C ASP A 84 -6.34 -29.19 14.09
N GLY A 85 -5.30 -29.45 13.30
CA GLY A 85 -5.42 -29.86 11.89
C GLY A 85 -5.75 -28.73 10.92
N ALA A 86 -5.55 -27.46 11.29
CA ALA A 86 -5.76 -26.35 10.37
C ALA A 86 -4.72 -26.36 9.23
N SER A 87 -5.20 -26.33 7.98
CA SER A 87 -4.32 -26.11 6.82
C SER A 87 -3.74 -24.70 6.83
N GLU A 88 -2.59 -24.49 6.17
CA GLU A 88 -1.93 -23.18 6.15
C GLU A 88 -2.79 -22.07 5.52
N TRP A 89 -3.61 -22.41 4.53
CA TRP A 89 -4.57 -21.47 3.96
C TRP A 89 -5.62 -21.05 4.99
N ARG A 90 -6.17 -22.02 5.73
CA ARG A 90 -7.15 -21.75 6.79
C ARG A 90 -6.49 -20.89 7.87
N LEU A 91 -5.33 -21.31 8.38
CA LEU A 91 -4.57 -20.60 9.41
C LEU A 91 -4.30 -19.13 9.01
N PHE A 92 -3.87 -18.89 7.78
CA PHE A 92 -3.65 -17.54 7.28
C PHE A 92 -4.91 -16.67 7.35
N TRP A 93 -6.04 -17.16 6.82
CA TRP A 93 -7.27 -16.35 6.73
C TRP A 93 -8.06 -16.25 8.03
N THR A 94 -8.06 -17.30 8.86
CA THR A 94 -8.88 -17.33 10.07
C THR A 94 -8.16 -16.88 11.33
N ILE A 95 -6.82 -16.91 11.35
CA ILE A 95 -6.04 -16.53 12.53
C ILE A 95 -5.16 -15.32 12.22
N ILE A 96 -4.28 -15.43 11.23
CA ILE A 96 -3.27 -14.39 10.98
C ILE A 96 -3.89 -13.09 10.48
N VAL A 97 -4.79 -13.14 9.50
CA VAL A 97 -5.43 -11.94 8.93
C VAL A 97 -6.26 -11.17 9.99
N PRO A 98 -7.11 -11.81 10.80
CA PRO A 98 -7.82 -11.14 11.89
C PRO A 98 -6.90 -10.50 12.93
N LEU A 99 -5.83 -11.20 13.33
CA LEU A 99 -4.84 -10.66 14.27
C LEU A 99 -4.06 -9.47 13.68
N ALA A 100 -3.75 -9.53 12.38
CA ALA A 100 -3.05 -8.46 11.68
C ALA A 100 -3.96 -7.30 11.25
N LYS A 101 -5.26 -7.34 11.56
CA LYS A 101 -6.22 -6.29 11.16
C LYS A 101 -5.78 -4.87 11.52
N PRO A 102 -5.16 -4.59 12.69
CA PRO A 102 -4.65 -3.26 13.01
C PRO A 102 -3.60 -2.77 12.01
N VAL A 103 -2.54 -3.56 11.77
CA VAL A 103 -1.47 -3.18 10.82
C VAL A 103 -1.96 -3.14 9.36
N ILE A 104 -2.88 -4.03 8.98
CA ILE A 104 -3.51 -4.01 7.65
C ILE A 104 -4.30 -2.71 7.46
N SER A 105 -4.98 -2.24 8.51
CA SER A 105 -5.74 -0.98 8.46
C SER A 105 -4.83 0.23 8.27
N VAL A 106 -3.71 0.28 9.01
CA VAL A 106 -2.66 1.29 8.84
C VAL A 106 -2.14 1.29 7.39
N LEU A 107 -1.79 0.10 6.88
CA LEU A 107 -1.30 -0.07 5.52
C LEU A 107 -2.33 0.30 4.46
N ALA A 108 -3.60 -0.01 4.67
CA ALA A 108 -4.68 0.35 3.76
C ALA A 108 -4.82 1.86 3.65
N ILE A 109 -4.83 2.58 4.78
CA ILE A 109 -4.90 4.05 4.81
C ILE A 109 -3.71 4.65 4.06
N PHE A 110 -2.47 4.30 4.47
CA PHE A 110 -1.28 4.87 3.83
C PHE A 110 -1.19 4.50 2.35
N SER A 111 -1.52 3.26 2.00
CA SER A 111 -1.50 2.84 0.60
C SER A 111 -2.51 3.64 -0.21
N PHE A 112 -3.75 3.75 0.26
CA PHE A 112 -4.78 4.54 -0.41
C PHE A 112 -4.36 5.99 -0.58
N MET A 113 -3.92 6.66 0.50
CA MET A 113 -3.44 8.04 0.44
C MET A 113 -2.34 8.22 -0.59
N TRP A 114 -1.39 7.29 -0.63
CA TRP A 114 -0.24 7.38 -1.53
C TRP A 114 -0.66 7.26 -3.01
N ARG A 115 -1.56 6.32 -3.35
CA ARG A 115 -2.06 6.18 -4.74
C ARG A 115 -3.03 7.29 -5.13
N TRP A 116 -3.83 7.75 -4.17
CA TRP A 116 -4.83 8.80 -4.41
C TRP A 116 -4.19 10.17 -4.66
N ASN A 117 -3.04 10.44 -4.01
CA ASN A 117 -2.26 11.66 -4.20
C ASN A 117 -1.19 11.53 -5.28
N ASP A 118 -1.07 10.37 -5.93
CA ASP A 118 -0.05 10.17 -6.96
C ASP A 118 -0.42 10.98 -8.22
N PHE A 119 0.53 11.81 -8.64
CA PHE A 119 0.41 12.70 -9.78
C PHE A 119 1.39 12.30 -10.88
N LEU A 120 2.66 12.10 -10.52
CA LEU A 120 3.75 11.89 -11.48
C LEU A 120 3.58 10.61 -12.30
N TRP A 121 3.21 9.50 -11.66
CA TRP A 121 3.08 8.23 -12.39
C TRP A 121 1.89 8.24 -13.36
N PRO A 122 0.68 8.67 -12.96
CA PRO A 122 -0.41 8.87 -13.92
C PRO A 122 -0.05 9.84 -15.05
N LEU A 123 0.66 10.94 -14.78
CA LEU A 123 1.01 11.96 -15.77
C LEU A 123 1.79 11.37 -16.96
N ILE A 124 2.68 10.42 -16.68
CA ILE A 124 3.51 9.83 -17.74
C ILE A 124 2.84 8.62 -18.42
N VAL A 125 1.89 7.95 -17.75
CA VAL A 125 1.24 6.73 -18.29
C VAL A 125 -0.06 7.03 -19.01
N ILE A 126 -0.86 8.00 -18.54
CA ILE A 126 -2.20 8.28 -19.05
C ILE A 126 -2.17 9.52 -19.94
N SER A 127 -2.68 9.37 -21.17
CA SER A 127 -2.78 10.47 -22.14
C SER A 127 -4.24 10.85 -22.47
N ASP A 128 -5.19 9.96 -22.21
CA ASP A 128 -6.62 10.17 -22.46
C ASP A 128 -7.28 10.91 -21.28
N PRO A 129 -7.84 12.12 -21.49
CA PRO A 129 -8.52 12.88 -20.44
C PRO A 129 -9.64 12.13 -19.73
N GLN A 130 -10.31 11.18 -20.40
CA GLN A 130 -11.37 10.37 -19.79
C GLN A 130 -10.84 9.39 -18.74
N LYS A 131 -9.53 9.16 -18.70
CA LYS A 131 -8.85 8.24 -17.77
C LYS A 131 -8.01 8.96 -16.73
N TYR A 132 -8.06 10.30 -16.71
CA TYR A 132 -7.30 11.08 -15.75
C TYR A 132 -7.69 10.73 -14.32
N THR A 133 -6.66 10.58 -13.47
CA THR A 133 -6.87 10.59 -12.03
C THR A 133 -7.30 11.98 -11.60
N ILE A 134 -7.90 12.09 -10.41
CA ILE A 134 -8.33 13.39 -9.89
C ILE A 134 -7.18 14.38 -9.79
N GLN A 135 -5.96 13.92 -9.48
CA GLN A 135 -4.78 14.78 -9.39
C GLN A 135 -4.36 15.33 -10.76
N LEU A 136 -4.44 14.52 -11.82
CA LEU A 136 -4.21 14.99 -13.20
C LEU A 136 -5.30 15.93 -13.68
N ALA A 137 -6.55 15.68 -13.30
CA ALA A 137 -7.65 16.57 -13.66
C ALA A 137 -7.46 17.94 -13.00
N ILE A 138 -7.11 17.99 -11.71
CA ILE A 138 -6.86 19.23 -10.97
C ILE A 138 -5.71 20.03 -11.59
N SER A 139 -4.62 19.38 -12.02
CA SER A 139 -3.48 20.11 -12.62
C SER A 139 -3.83 20.85 -13.90
N ASN A 140 -4.86 20.42 -14.65
CA ASN A 140 -5.29 21.12 -15.86
C ASN A 140 -5.95 22.48 -15.58
N PHE A 141 -6.34 22.76 -14.33
CA PHE A 141 -6.89 24.06 -13.92
C PHE A 141 -5.80 25.07 -13.52
N MET A 142 -4.54 24.62 -13.46
CA MET A 142 -3.38 25.49 -13.33
C MET A 142 -2.95 25.94 -14.74
N GLY A 143 -3.60 26.98 -15.27
CA GLY A 143 -3.22 27.57 -16.54
C GLY A 143 -1.88 28.29 -16.46
N GLU A 144 -1.14 28.33 -17.58
CA GLU A 144 0.21 28.91 -17.66
C GLU A 144 0.27 30.41 -17.31
N TYR A 145 -0.81 31.15 -17.59
CA TYR A 145 -0.88 32.61 -17.38
C TYR A 145 -1.97 33.04 -16.38
N ASN A 146 -2.92 32.18 -16.07
CA ASN A 146 -4.01 32.45 -15.12
C ASN A 146 -4.45 31.15 -14.46
N VAL A 147 -4.61 31.20 -13.14
CA VAL A 147 -5.10 30.08 -12.34
C VAL A 147 -6.51 30.42 -11.87
N ASP A 148 -7.47 29.56 -12.18
CA ASP A 148 -8.83 29.65 -11.65
C ASP A 148 -8.84 29.11 -10.20
N TRP A 149 -8.44 29.97 -9.26
CA TRP A 149 -8.34 29.64 -7.85
C TRP A 149 -9.66 29.13 -7.24
N PRO A 150 -10.84 29.74 -7.50
CA PRO A 150 -12.11 29.21 -7.02
C PRO A 150 -12.35 27.75 -7.42
N SER A 151 -12.19 27.42 -8.71
CA SER A 151 -12.40 26.06 -9.21
C SER A 151 -11.36 25.08 -8.67
N LEU A 152 -10.08 25.48 -8.64
CA LEU A 152 -8.98 24.67 -8.13
C LEU A 152 -9.20 24.28 -6.66
N LEU A 153 -9.54 25.26 -5.81
CA LEU A 153 -9.80 25.02 -4.40
C LEU A 153 -11.05 24.15 -4.19
N ALA A 154 -12.13 24.37 -4.95
CA ALA A 154 -13.33 23.57 -4.87
C ALA A 154 -13.07 22.09 -5.21
N MET A 155 -12.36 21.82 -6.30
CA MET A 155 -11.99 20.45 -6.66
C MET A 155 -11.03 19.81 -5.64
N SER A 156 -10.10 20.59 -5.08
CA SER A 156 -9.17 20.10 -4.06
C SER A 156 -9.92 19.63 -2.81
N VAL A 157 -10.93 20.38 -2.37
CA VAL A 157 -11.82 19.97 -1.26
C VAL A 157 -12.57 18.68 -1.59
N ILE A 158 -13.12 18.56 -2.80
CA ILE A 158 -13.80 17.34 -3.25
C ILE A 158 -12.83 16.15 -3.27
N ALA A 159 -11.60 16.36 -3.73
CA ALA A 159 -10.57 15.33 -3.80
C ALA A 159 -10.15 14.80 -2.43
N MET A 160 -10.34 15.57 -1.36
CA MET A 160 -10.08 15.12 0.02
C MET A 160 -11.17 14.19 0.56
N ILE A 161 -12.40 14.24 0.03
CA ILE A 161 -13.55 13.48 0.57
C ILE A 161 -13.27 11.97 0.61
N PRO A 162 -12.78 11.31 -0.46
CA PRO A 162 -12.52 9.87 -0.43
C PRO A 162 -11.44 9.49 0.59
N VAL A 163 -10.42 10.33 0.76
CA VAL A 163 -9.36 10.11 1.76
C VAL A 163 -9.94 10.15 3.17
N LEU A 164 -10.82 11.11 3.46
CA LEU A 164 -11.53 11.21 4.75
C LEU A 164 -12.42 10.00 4.99
N ILE A 165 -13.16 9.51 3.98
CA ILE A 165 -13.99 8.32 4.10
C ILE A 165 -13.14 7.10 4.47
N VAL A 166 -12.04 6.87 3.76
CA VAL A 166 -11.11 5.77 4.05
C VAL A 166 -10.56 5.90 5.47
N PHE A 167 -10.12 7.09 5.86
CA PHE A 167 -9.66 7.34 7.22
C PHE A 167 -10.73 7.00 8.25
N LEU A 168 -11.97 7.48 8.10
CA LEU A 168 -13.06 7.24 9.04
C LEU A 168 -13.44 5.76 9.18
N ILE A 169 -13.32 4.98 8.10
CA ILE A 169 -13.54 3.53 8.11
C ILE A 169 -12.47 2.82 8.96
N PHE A 170 -11.20 3.22 8.84
CA PHE A 170 -10.07 2.53 9.44
C PHE A 170 -9.55 3.13 10.76
N GLN A 171 -9.95 4.36 11.13
CA GLN A 171 -9.45 5.11 12.30
C GLN A 171 -9.55 4.32 13.62
N ARG A 172 -10.60 3.51 13.81
CA ARG A 172 -10.82 2.73 15.04
C ARG A 172 -9.71 1.69 15.26
N GLN A 173 -9.07 1.22 14.19
CA GLN A 173 -8.00 0.23 14.26
C GLN A 173 -6.64 0.87 14.51
N LEU A 174 -6.44 2.13 14.09
CA LEU A 174 -5.25 2.91 14.45
C LEU A 174 -5.14 3.07 15.97
N VAL A 175 -6.25 3.44 16.63
CA VAL A 175 -6.29 3.62 18.09
C VAL A 175 -6.00 2.32 18.83
N LYS A 176 -6.59 1.19 18.40
CA LYS A 176 -6.36 -0.14 19.02
C LYS A 176 -4.92 -0.64 18.88
N GLY A 177 -4.25 -0.34 17.76
CA GLY A 177 -2.86 -0.71 17.52
C GLY A 177 -1.87 0.00 18.45
N ILE A 178 -2.14 1.27 18.78
CA ILE A 178 -1.31 2.07 19.72
C ILE A 178 -1.45 1.57 21.16
N VAL A 179 -2.66 1.17 21.56
CA VAL A 179 -2.95 0.70 22.93
C VAL A 179 -2.28 -0.64 23.23
N THR A 180 -2.16 -1.55 22.25
CA THR A 180 -1.50 -2.86 22.46
C THR A 180 0.02 -2.75 22.56
N THR A 181 0.63 -1.69 22.02
CA THR A 181 2.06 -1.42 22.22
C THR A 181 2.37 -0.68 23.52
N GLY A 182 1.40 0.04 24.09
CA GLY A 182 1.56 0.79 25.35
C GLY A 182 1.26 -0.01 26.62
N LEU A 183 0.67 -1.20 26.52
CA LEU A 183 0.38 -2.10 27.65
C LEU A 183 1.51 -3.11 27.94
N LYS A 184 2.68 -2.96 27.31
CA LYS A 184 3.91 -3.67 27.69
C LYS A 184 4.68 -2.84 28.72
N GLU A 185 4.13 -2.79 29.93
CA GLU A 185 4.88 -2.68 31.19
C GLU A 185 4.19 -3.56 32.24
#